data_AF-A0A3S1CAP0-F1
#
_entry.id   AF-A0A3S1CAP0-F1
#
_cell.length_a   1.000
_cell.length_b   1.000
_cell.length_c   1.000
_cell.angle_alpha   90.00
_cell.angle_beta   90.00
_cell.angle_gamma   90.00
#
_symmetry.space_group_name_H-M   'P 1'
#
loop_
_entity.id
_entity.type
_entity.pdbx_description
1 polymer ?
#
loop_
_entity_poly.entity_id
_entity_poly.type
_entity_poly.pdbx_seq_one_letter_code
_entity_poly.pdbx_strand_id
1 'polypeptide(L)'
;AHVYEPSPADAVAMAKADIVLVNGLHFEGFLQRLVDASATKASIITLTTGVTPIDFKPEFADADAAEGAGTGGGKTVTDPHAFQSIANARIYVKNIAEAFCAADAEGCVSYQTNAAAYTKKLDAVEGEVKAAIASIPEEKRVVITSHDAFGYFEHAYGLTFLAPQGISTDSEPSAADVAKP
;
A
#
# COMPACT_ATOMS: atom_id res chain seq x y z
N ALA A 1 -8.89 -0.21 1.41
CA ALA A 1 -8.96 1.23 1.13
C ALA A 1 -9.60 1.51 -0.23
N HIS A 2 -9.33 0.68 -1.23
CA HIS A 2 -9.87 0.80 -2.59
C HIS A 2 -11.35 1.17 -2.68
N VAL A 3 -12.22 0.46 -1.95
CA VAL A 3 -13.68 0.68 -1.97
C VAL A 3 -14.21 1.48 -0.77
N TYR A 4 -13.33 2.11 -0.01
CA TYR A 4 -13.75 2.85 1.18
C TYR A 4 -14.41 4.17 0.79
N GLU A 5 -15.60 4.41 1.34
CA GLU A 5 -16.31 5.67 1.23
C GLU A 5 -16.27 6.42 2.57
N PRO A 6 -15.65 7.60 2.63
CA PRO A 6 -15.60 8.39 3.86
C PRO A 6 -17.00 8.79 4.35
N SER A 7 -17.22 8.66 5.65
CA SER A 7 -18.41 9.13 6.31
C SER A 7 -18.32 10.62 6.68
N PRO A 8 -19.43 11.28 7.03
CA PRO A 8 -19.38 12.64 7.57
C PRO A 8 -18.50 12.78 8.83
N ALA A 9 -18.38 11.71 9.63
CA ALA A 9 -17.51 11.72 10.80
C ALA A 9 -16.03 11.82 10.41
N ASP A 10 -15.63 11.23 9.28
CA ASP A 10 -14.26 11.32 8.76
C ASP A 10 -13.93 12.73 8.29
N ALA A 11 -14.90 13.44 7.70
CA ALA A 11 -14.73 14.85 7.35
C ALA A 11 -14.53 15.72 8.59
N VAL A 12 -15.29 15.46 9.67
CA VAL A 12 -15.13 16.16 10.95
C VAL A 12 -13.79 15.84 11.61
N ALA A 13 -13.34 14.59 11.54
CA ALA A 13 -12.04 14.18 12.07
C ALA A 13 -10.90 14.84 11.28
N MET A 14 -10.97 14.81 9.95
CA MET A 14 -9.99 15.44 9.08
C MET A 14 -9.92 16.95 9.27
N ALA A 15 -11.06 17.62 9.46
CA ALA A 15 -11.11 19.06 9.72
C ALA A 15 -10.40 19.47 11.02
N LYS A 16 -10.32 18.57 12.01
CA LYS A 16 -9.69 18.80 13.32
C LYS A 16 -8.25 18.30 13.39
N ALA A 17 -7.78 17.60 12.38
CA ALA A 17 -6.44 17.03 12.38
C ALA A 17 -5.38 18.12 12.13
N ASP A 18 -4.23 17.97 12.77
CA ASP A 18 -3.02 18.74 12.44
C ASP A 18 -2.22 18.07 11.31
N ILE A 19 -2.29 16.74 11.24
CA ILE A 19 -1.60 15.91 10.26
C ILE A 19 -2.54 14.81 9.77
N VAL A 20 -2.51 14.56 8.46
CA VAL A 20 -3.17 13.41 7.83
C VAL A 20 -2.09 12.58 7.13
N LEU A 21 -1.92 11.33 7.55
CA LEU A 21 -1.00 10.40 6.92
C LEU A 21 -1.75 9.60 5.85
N VAL A 22 -1.20 9.53 4.63
CA VAL A 22 -1.79 8.80 3.50
C VAL A 22 -0.76 7.91 2.85
N ASN A 23 -1.18 6.78 2.30
CA ASN A 23 -0.30 5.90 1.53
C ASN A 23 0.20 6.63 0.29
N GLY A 24 -0.71 7.23 -0.48
CA GLY A 24 -0.40 7.73 -1.82
C GLY A 24 -0.43 6.62 -2.86
N LEU A 25 0.23 6.83 -4.01
CA LEU A 25 0.18 5.93 -5.16
C LEU A 25 -1.26 5.63 -5.63
N HIS A 26 -2.15 6.62 -5.48
CA HIS A 26 -3.58 6.51 -5.79
C HIS A 26 -4.38 5.47 -4.96
N PHE A 27 -3.85 4.99 -3.83
CA PHE A 27 -4.55 4.04 -2.97
C PHE A 27 -5.83 4.62 -2.36
N GLU A 28 -5.81 5.88 -1.93
CA GLU A 28 -6.97 6.59 -1.39
C GLU A 28 -7.70 7.38 -2.48
N GLY A 29 -8.44 6.69 -3.36
CA GLY A 29 -9.23 7.34 -4.41
C GLY A 29 -10.26 8.38 -3.91
N PHE A 30 -10.64 8.32 -2.64
CA PHE A 30 -11.55 9.25 -1.99
C PHE A 30 -10.87 10.53 -1.43
N LEU A 31 -9.54 10.56 -1.34
CA LEU A 31 -8.82 11.54 -0.52
C LEU A 31 -9.13 12.99 -0.91
N GLN A 32 -9.07 13.32 -2.20
CA GLN A 32 -9.30 14.69 -2.66
C GLN A 32 -10.70 15.20 -2.26
N ARG A 33 -11.73 14.37 -2.45
CA ARG A 33 -13.11 14.72 -2.07
C ARG A 33 -13.23 14.96 -0.56
N LEU A 34 -12.55 14.16 0.25
CA LEU A 34 -12.57 14.29 1.71
C LEU A 34 -11.81 15.53 2.20
N VAL A 35 -10.70 15.88 1.55
CA VAL A 35 -9.96 17.12 1.82
C VAL A 35 -10.82 18.34 1.51
N ASP A 36 -11.50 18.34 0.36
CA ASP A 36 -12.39 19.44 -0.04
C ASP A 36 -13.58 19.56 0.92
N ALA A 37 -14.22 18.44 1.27
CA ALA A 37 -15.38 18.41 2.16
C ALA A 37 -15.07 18.80 3.61
N SER A 38 -13.88 18.43 4.11
CA SER A 38 -13.45 18.77 5.47
C SER A 38 -12.91 20.19 5.59
N ALA A 39 -12.53 20.83 4.47
CA ALA A 39 -11.83 22.11 4.43
C ALA A 39 -10.60 22.14 5.36
N THR A 40 -9.96 20.98 5.56
CA THR A 40 -8.88 20.81 6.53
C THR A 40 -7.69 21.72 6.25
N LYS A 41 -6.97 22.08 7.31
CA LYS A 41 -5.67 22.76 7.27
C LYS A 41 -4.52 21.85 7.65
N ALA A 42 -4.81 20.56 7.88
CA ALA A 42 -3.82 19.57 8.23
C ALA A 42 -2.75 19.44 7.14
N SER A 43 -1.52 19.12 7.57
CA SER A 43 -0.47 18.70 6.64
C SER A 43 -0.77 17.27 6.17
N ILE A 44 -0.95 17.10 4.85
CA ILE A 44 -1.16 15.77 4.24
C ILE A 44 0.21 15.19 3.88
N ILE A 45 0.55 14.05 4.46
CA ILE A 45 1.86 13.42 4.33
C ILE A 45 1.73 12.09 3.59
N THR A 46 2.36 12.02 2.42
CA THR A 46 2.44 10.81 1.61
C THR A 46 3.55 9.89 2.11
N LEU A 47 3.18 8.74 2.69
CA LEU A 47 4.11 7.80 3.32
C LEU A 47 4.96 7.00 2.33
N THR A 48 4.53 6.90 1.07
CA THR A 48 5.30 6.29 -0.02
C THR A 48 6.41 7.18 -0.57
N THR A 49 6.58 8.40 -0.06
CA THR A 49 7.68 9.28 -0.49
C THR A 49 9.03 8.61 -0.25
N GLY A 50 9.80 8.38 -1.33
CA GLY A 50 11.09 7.69 -1.29
C GLY A 50 11.02 6.18 -1.56
N VAL A 51 9.83 5.59 -1.67
CA VAL A 51 9.66 4.23 -2.22
C VAL A 51 9.92 4.24 -3.72
N THR A 52 10.57 3.20 -4.24
CA THR A 52 10.62 2.95 -5.69
C THR A 52 9.33 2.26 -6.10
N PRO A 53 8.46 2.90 -6.89
CA PRO A 53 7.19 2.28 -7.27
C PRO A 53 7.40 1.14 -8.25
N ILE A 54 6.55 0.12 -8.17
CA ILE A 54 6.47 -0.94 -9.18
C ILE A 54 5.21 -0.76 -10.02
N ASP A 55 5.30 -1.15 -11.28
CA ASP A 55 4.17 -1.21 -12.19
C ASP A 55 3.30 -2.42 -11.85
N PHE A 56 1.99 -2.22 -11.87
CA PHE A 56 1.03 -3.31 -11.84
C PHE A 56 1.11 -4.10 -13.15
N LYS A 57 1.39 -5.40 -13.02
CA LYS A 57 1.39 -6.34 -14.14
C LYS A 57 0.35 -7.40 -13.85
N PRO A 58 -0.85 -7.33 -14.44
CA PRO A 58 -1.77 -8.45 -14.37
C PRO A 58 -1.14 -9.60 -15.17
N GLU A 59 -0.48 -10.54 -14.51
CA GLU A 59 -0.04 -11.78 -15.18
C GLU A 59 -1.24 -12.68 -15.52
N PHE A 60 -2.36 -12.53 -14.80
CA PHE A 60 -3.53 -13.41 -14.90
C PHE A 60 -4.89 -12.71 -15.06
N ALA A 61 -4.94 -11.38 -14.96
CA ALA A 61 -6.20 -10.65 -15.19
C ALA A 61 -6.44 -10.50 -16.71
N ASP A 62 -7.61 -10.90 -17.19
CA ASP A 62 -7.99 -10.71 -18.60
C ASP A 62 -7.96 -9.21 -18.96
N ALA A 63 -7.71 -8.91 -20.24
CA ALA A 63 -7.65 -7.53 -20.76
C ALA A 63 -8.91 -6.70 -20.46
N ASP A 64 -10.04 -7.35 -20.16
CA ASP A 64 -11.30 -6.72 -19.76
C ASP A 64 -11.35 -6.32 -18.28
N ALA A 65 -10.50 -6.88 -17.40
CA ALA A 65 -10.35 -6.42 -16.02
C ALA A 65 -9.62 -5.06 -15.91
N ALA A 66 -9.04 -4.59 -17.03
CA ALA A 66 -8.51 -3.24 -17.16
C ALA A 66 -9.60 -2.18 -17.39
N GLU A 67 -10.85 -2.55 -17.67
CA GLU A 67 -11.96 -1.61 -17.95
C GLU A 67 -12.47 -0.85 -16.70
N GLY A 68 -11.97 -1.16 -15.49
CA GLY A 68 -12.10 -0.31 -14.30
C GLY A 68 -10.93 0.65 -14.09
N ALA A 69 -9.85 0.46 -14.84
CA ALA A 69 -8.59 1.19 -14.74
C ALA A 69 -8.39 2.10 -15.95
N GLY A 70 -9.34 3.02 -16.19
CA GLY A 70 -9.19 4.16 -17.10
C GLY A 70 -8.38 3.89 -18.37
N THR A 71 -8.89 3.07 -19.27
CA THR A 71 -8.24 2.75 -20.56
C THR A 71 -8.37 3.90 -21.54
N GLY A 72 -7.52 4.91 -21.32
CA GLY A 72 -7.27 6.02 -22.23
C GLY A 72 -5.77 6.26 -22.38
N GLY A 73 -5.08 5.34 -23.06
CA GLY A 73 -3.72 5.52 -23.56
C GLY A 73 -2.60 5.06 -22.62
N GLY A 74 -2.18 3.80 -22.71
CA GLY A 74 -0.82 3.33 -22.40
C GLY A 74 -0.22 3.66 -21.02
N LYS A 75 -1.03 4.01 -20.02
CA LYS A 75 -0.53 4.31 -18.66
C LYS A 75 -0.48 3.03 -17.85
N THR A 76 0.73 2.61 -17.49
CA THR A 76 0.94 1.60 -16.46
C THR A 76 0.35 2.11 -15.14
N VAL A 77 -0.48 1.29 -14.49
CA VAL A 77 -1.01 1.58 -13.15
C VAL A 77 0.08 1.25 -12.13
N THR A 78 0.36 2.14 -11.20
CA THR A 78 1.35 1.89 -10.14
C THR A 78 0.74 1.04 -9.04
N ASP A 79 1.48 0.04 -8.54
CA ASP A 79 1.04 -0.75 -7.38
C ASP A 79 1.12 0.09 -6.09
N PRO A 80 -0.02 0.33 -5.39
CA PRO A 80 -0.03 1.07 -4.15
C PRO A 80 0.40 0.27 -2.93
N HIS A 81 0.52 -1.05 -3.02
CA HIS A 81 0.74 -1.96 -1.89
C HIS A 81 2.21 -2.03 -1.45
N ALA A 82 2.91 -0.88 -1.50
CA ALA A 82 4.33 -0.78 -1.17
C ALA A 82 4.65 -1.29 0.25
N PHE A 83 3.69 -1.21 1.18
CA PHE A 83 3.81 -1.71 2.55
C PHE A 83 4.06 -3.22 2.66
N GLN A 84 3.82 -4.01 1.60
CA GLN A 84 4.07 -5.45 1.57
C GLN A 84 5.57 -5.79 1.57
N SER A 85 6.44 -4.83 1.24
CA SER A 85 7.88 -4.94 1.45
C SER A 85 8.26 -4.33 2.80
N ILE A 86 8.97 -5.09 3.64
CA ILE A 86 9.41 -4.60 4.95
C ILE A 86 10.45 -3.49 4.79
N ALA A 87 11.26 -3.52 3.73
CA ALA A 87 12.16 -2.43 3.39
C ALA A 87 11.38 -1.12 3.15
N ASN A 88 10.25 -1.18 2.44
CA ASN A 88 9.37 -0.03 2.25
C ASN A 88 8.68 0.37 3.56
N ALA A 89 8.24 -0.58 4.40
CA ALA A 89 7.66 -0.26 5.70
C ALA A 89 8.60 0.59 6.58
N ARG A 90 9.93 0.43 6.47
CA ARG A 90 10.91 1.31 7.15
C ARG A 90 10.85 2.75 6.62
N ILE A 91 10.63 2.94 5.32
CA ILE A 91 10.45 4.26 4.70
C ILE A 91 9.17 4.91 5.24
N TYR A 92 8.08 4.16 5.35
CA TYR A 92 6.82 4.66 5.94
C TYR A 92 7.05 5.14 7.37
N VAL A 93 7.70 4.32 8.21
CA VAL A 93 8.00 4.65 9.61
C VAL A 93 8.86 5.90 9.73
N LYS A 94 9.88 6.04 8.87
CA LYS A 94 10.70 7.25 8.79
C LYS A 94 9.85 8.47 8.46
N ASN A 95 9.03 8.40 7.41
CA ASN A 95 8.18 9.51 6.96
C ASN A 95 7.15 9.92 8.03
N ILE A 96 6.60 8.96 8.79
CA ILE A 96 5.72 9.23 9.93
C ILE A 96 6.47 10.01 11.02
N ALA A 97 7.67 9.56 11.39
CA ALA A 97 8.44 10.22 12.44
C ALA A 97 8.86 11.64 12.03
N GLU A 98 9.26 11.84 10.77
CA GLU A 98 9.60 13.15 10.23
C GLU A 98 8.39 14.09 10.20
N ALA A 99 7.22 13.60 9.81
CA ALA A 99 5.97 14.36 9.87
C ALA A 99 5.61 14.80 11.29
N PHE A 100 5.71 13.88 12.25
CA PHE A 100 5.43 14.20 13.64
C PHE A 100 6.43 15.19 14.21
N CYS A 101 7.73 15.06 13.91
CA CYS A 101 8.74 16.05 14.28
C CYS A 101 8.50 17.43 13.68
N ALA A 102 8.00 17.50 12.44
CA ALA A 102 7.70 18.76 11.77
C ALA A 102 6.50 19.49 12.38
N ALA A 103 5.50 18.74 12.87
CA ALA A 103 4.32 19.30 13.51
C ALA A 103 4.50 19.56 15.01
N ASP A 104 5.28 18.72 15.69
CA ASP A 104 5.60 18.82 17.11
C ASP A 104 7.10 18.60 17.35
N ALA A 105 7.84 19.71 17.41
CA ALA A 105 9.27 19.71 17.67
C ALA A 105 9.62 19.26 19.09
N GLU A 106 8.75 19.49 20.08
CA GLU A 106 9.00 19.09 21.48
C GLU A 106 8.93 17.56 21.62
N GLY A 107 8.01 16.91 20.91
CA GLY A 107 7.86 15.47 20.86
C GLY A 107 8.91 14.73 20.00
N CYS A 108 9.71 15.44 19.19
CA CYS A 108 10.53 14.83 18.14
C CYS A 108 11.51 13.74 18.63
N VAL A 109 12.15 13.94 19.78
CA VAL A 109 13.05 12.92 20.37
C VAL A 109 12.32 11.61 20.64
N SER A 110 11.08 11.69 21.14
CA SER A 110 10.23 10.52 21.40
C SER A 110 9.81 9.83 20.11
N TYR A 111 9.41 10.59 19.09
CA TYR A 111 9.02 10.03 17.78
C TYR A 111 10.19 9.30 17.11
N GLN A 112 11.38 9.90 17.10
CA GLN A 112 12.58 9.26 16.54
C GLN A 112 13.00 8.01 17.33
N THR A 113 12.90 8.06 18.66
CA THR A 113 13.20 6.89 19.50
C THR A 113 12.24 5.74 19.22
N ASN A 114 10.94 6.03 19.10
CA ASN A 114 9.92 5.03 18.77
C ASN A 114 10.11 4.47 17.36
N ALA A 115 10.39 5.33 16.39
CA ALA A 115 10.68 4.92 15.01
C ALA A 115 11.89 3.98 14.97
N ALA A 116 13.00 4.34 15.61
CA ALA A 116 14.19 3.49 15.67
C ALA A 116 13.92 2.15 16.36
N ALA A 117 13.15 2.14 17.46
CA ALA A 117 12.76 0.91 18.14
C ALA A 117 11.87 0.02 17.27
N TYR A 118 10.93 0.61 16.53
CA TYR A 118 10.05 -0.13 15.63
C TYR A 118 10.78 -0.63 14.38
N THR A 119 11.71 0.15 13.82
CA THR A 119 12.60 -0.29 12.73
C THR A 119 13.35 -1.54 13.16
N LYS A 120 13.93 -1.61 14.36
CA LYS A 120 14.59 -2.85 14.83
C LYS A 120 13.68 -4.07 14.83
N LYS A 121 12.37 -3.89 15.07
CA LYS A 121 11.39 -5.00 14.96
C LYS A 121 11.17 -5.40 13.50
N LEU A 122 11.08 -4.42 12.60
CA LEU A 122 11.02 -4.67 11.16
C LEU A 122 12.28 -5.42 10.68
N ASP A 123 13.46 -5.10 11.20
CA ASP A 123 14.71 -5.81 10.90
C ASP A 123 14.69 -7.27 11.34
N ALA A 124 14.12 -7.55 12.51
CA ALA A 124 13.94 -8.91 12.99
C ALA A 124 12.98 -9.70 12.09
N VAL A 125 11.80 -9.13 11.81
CA VAL A 125 10.78 -9.77 10.96
C VAL A 125 11.29 -9.98 9.53
N GLU A 126 12.06 -9.06 8.98
CA GLU A 126 12.72 -9.21 7.67
C GLU A 126 13.59 -10.47 7.63
N GLY A 127 14.38 -10.70 8.68
CA GLY A 127 15.21 -11.90 8.82
C GLY A 127 14.37 -13.18 8.92
N GLU A 128 13.30 -13.16 9.71
CA GLU A 128 12.37 -14.28 9.88
C GLU A 128 11.66 -14.63 8.55
N VAL A 129 11.14 -13.64 7.84
CA VAL A 129 10.46 -13.81 6.55
C VAL A 129 11.41 -14.41 5.52
N LYS A 130 12.62 -13.86 5.39
CA LYS A 130 13.63 -14.39 4.46
C LYS A 130 14.01 -15.83 4.80
N ALA A 131 14.21 -16.16 6.08
CA ALA A 131 14.53 -17.52 6.50
C ALA A 131 13.38 -18.50 6.22
N ALA A 132 12.14 -18.09 6.51
CA ALA A 132 10.96 -18.90 6.25
C ALA A 132 10.80 -19.19 4.76
N ILE A 133 10.94 -18.19 3.89
CA ILE A 133 10.79 -18.35 2.44
C ILE A 133 11.93 -19.18 1.85
N ALA A 134 13.16 -19.01 2.33
CA ALA A 134 14.30 -19.83 1.93
C ALA A 134 14.11 -21.32 2.26
N SER A 135 13.30 -21.65 3.26
CA SER A 135 12.97 -23.05 3.61
C SER A 135 12.00 -23.73 2.63
N ILE A 136 11.32 -22.93 1.78
CA ILE A 136 10.38 -23.42 0.78
C ILE A 136 11.15 -23.66 -0.53
N PRO A 137 11.09 -24.87 -1.12
CA PRO A 137 11.63 -25.12 -2.46
C PRO A 137 11.07 -24.13 -3.47
N GLU A 138 11.90 -23.63 -4.38
CA GLU A 138 11.51 -22.57 -5.33
C GLU A 138 10.27 -22.95 -6.15
N GLU A 139 10.16 -24.21 -6.56
CA GLU A 139 9.03 -24.74 -7.33
C GLU A 139 7.70 -24.76 -6.54
N LYS A 140 7.73 -24.50 -5.23
CA LYS A 140 6.55 -24.44 -4.35
C LYS A 140 6.23 -23.03 -3.87
N ARG A 141 6.91 -22.00 -4.36
CA ARG A 141 6.71 -20.60 -3.95
C ARG A 141 5.59 -19.92 -4.75
N VAL A 142 4.49 -20.63 -5.00
CA VAL A 142 3.31 -20.10 -5.70
C VAL A 142 2.14 -20.04 -4.73
N VAL A 143 1.49 -18.88 -4.63
CA VAL A 143 0.38 -18.64 -3.71
C VAL A 143 -0.81 -18.06 -4.46
N ILE A 144 -2.00 -18.62 -4.22
CA ILE A 144 -3.25 -18.06 -4.75
C ILE A 144 -3.89 -17.18 -3.68
N THR A 145 -4.23 -15.96 -4.04
CA THR A 145 -4.89 -14.96 -3.16
C THR A 145 -6.18 -14.45 -3.80
N SER A 146 -6.94 -13.64 -3.06
CA SER A 146 -8.22 -13.11 -3.55
C SER A 146 -8.07 -11.96 -4.55
N HIS A 147 -7.03 -11.13 -4.40
CA HIS A 147 -6.75 -9.97 -5.25
C HIS A 147 -5.23 -9.74 -5.33
N ASP A 148 -4.80 -9.11 -6.42
CA ASP A 148 -3.38 -8.90 -6.71
C ASP A 148 -2.81 -7.72 -5.93
N ALA A 149 -2.40 -8.00 -4.68
CA ALA A 149 -1.90 -7.00 -3.74
C ALA A 149 -0.55 -7.38 -3.10
N PHE A 150 0.18 -8.31 -3.69
CA PHE A 150 1.43 -8.84 -3.15
C PHE A 150 2.65 -8.62 -4.06
N GLY A 151 2.53 -7.79 -5.10
CA GLY A 151 3.63 -7.51 -6.04
C GLY A 151 4.94 -7.10 -5.35
N TYR A 152 4.90 -6.19 -4.37
CA TYR A 152 6.10 -5.83 -3.61
C TYR A 152 6.66 -6.97 -2.76
N PHE A 153 5.82 -7.89 -2.27
CA PHE A 153 6.27 -9.08 -1.52
C PHE A 153 6.96 -10.07 -2.47
N GLU A 154 6.38 -10.29 -3.64
CA GLU A 154 6.98 -11.07 -4.74
C GLU A 154 8.36 -10.53 -5.11
N HIS A 155 8.45 -9.23 -5.41
CA HIS A 155 9.71 -8.58 -5.73
C HIS A 155 10.74 -8.65 -4.60
N ALA A 156 10.31 -8.60 -3.34
CA ALA A 156 11.21 -8.58 -2.19
C ALA A 156 11.73 -9.97 -1.79
N TYR A 157 10.91 -11.02 -1.96
CA TYR A 157 11.21 -12.32 -1.37
C TYR A 157 11.11 -13.52 -2.34
N GLY A 158 10.68 -13.32 -3.59
CA GLY A 158 10.72 -14.35 -4.62
C GLY A 158 9.65 -15.43 -4.46
N LEU A 159 8.40 -15.03 -4.18
CA LEU A 159 7.22 -15.87 -4.39
C LEU A 159 6.42 -15.31 -5.55
N THR A 160 5.69 -16.18 -6.25
CA THR A 160 4.72 -15.80 -7.27
C THR A 160 3.32 -15.78 -6.67
N PHE A 161 2.59 -14.68 -6.84
CA PHE A 161 1.20 -14.57 -6.42
C PHE A 161 0.26 -14.61 -7.61
N LEU A 162 -0.77 -15.46 -7.51
CA LEU A 162 -1.85 -15.58 -8.47
C LEU A 162 -3.12 -15.04 -7.83
N ALA A 163 -3.89 -14.24 -8.54
CA ALA A 163 -5.17 -13.72 -8.04
C ALA A 163 -6.21 -13.57 -9.16
N PRO A 164 -7.49 -13.89 -8.89
CA PRO A 164 -8.58 -13.72 -9.84
C PRO A 164 -9.05 -12.26 -9.95
N GLN A 165 -8.86 -11.43 -8.91
CA GLN A 165 -9.10 -9.97 -8.97
C GLN A 165 -7.78 -9.21 -9.14
N GLY A 166 -7.81 -8.10 -9.88
CA GLY A 166 -6.66 -7.21 -10.04
C GLY A 166 -6.37 -6.37 -8.78
N ILE A 167 -5.64 -5.26 -8.96
CA ILE A 167 -5.09 -4.47 -7.85
C ILE A 167 -6.13 -3.76 -6.98
N SER A 168 -7.28 -3.42 -7.57
CA SER A 168 -8.41 -2.81 -6.89
C SER A 168 -9.54 -3.82 -6.80
N THR A 169 -10.15 -3.94 -5.62
CA THR A 169 -11.31 -4.82 -5.39
C THR A 169 -12.62 -4.18 -5.86
N ASP A 170 -12.55 -3.09 -6.64
CA ASP A 170 -13.71 -2.38 -7.16
C ASP A 170 -14.35 -3.10 -8.36
N SER A 171 -13.67 -4.12 -8.90
CA SER A 171 -14.21 -5.06 -9.88
C SER A 171 -14.40 -6.45 -9.25
N GLU A 172 -15.63 -6.97 -9.30
CA GLU A 172 -15.92 -8.35 -8.93
C GLU A 172 -15.24 -9.33 -9.91
N PRO A 173 -14.72 -10.48 -9.43
CA PRO A 173 -14.14 -11.49 -10.29
C PRO A 173 -15.26 -12.16 -11.10
N SER A 174 -15.05 -12.31 -12.40
CA SER A 174 -15.99 -13.01 -13.27
C SER A 174 -15.90 -14.52 -13.05
N ALA A 175 -16.94 -15.26 -13.44
CA ALA A 175 -16.92 -16.73 -13.40
C ALA A 175 -15.81 -17.36 -14.27
N ALA A 176 -15.22 -16.59 -15.20
CA ALA A 176 -14.09 -17.02 -16.01
C ALA A 176 -12.75 -16.96 -15.25
N ASP A 177 -12.62 -16.05 -14.28
CA ASP A 177 -11.40 -15.87 -13.48
C ASP A 177 -11.19 -17.01 -12.47
N VAL A 178 -12.28 -17.66 -12.05
CA VAL A 178 -12.26 -18.80 -11.10
C VAL A 178 -11.98 -20.13 -11.81
N ALA A 179 -12.13 -20.20 -13.13
CA ALA A 179 -12.11 -21.45 -13.89
C ALA A 179 -10.77 -21.78 -14.57
N LYS A 180 -9.73 -20.94 -14.42
CA LYS A 180 -8.39 -21.21 -14.98
C LYS A 180 -7.60 -22.14 -14.03
N PRO A 181 -7.07 -23.27 -14.53
CA PRO A 181 -6.36 -24.28 -13.73
C PRO A 181 -4.98 -23.82 -13.24
#